data_AF-A0A0G4MKJ8-F1
#
_entry.id   AF-A0A0G4MKJ8-F1
#
_cell.length_a   1.000
_cell.length_b   1.000
_cell.length_c   1.000
_cell.angle_alpha   90.00
_cell.angle_beta   90.00
_cell.angle_gamma   90.00
#
_symmetry.space_group_name_H-M   'P 1'
#
loop_
_entity.id
_entity.type
_entity.pdbx_description
1 polymer ?
#
loop_
_entity_poly.entity_id
_entity_poly.type
_entity_poly.pdbx_seq_one_letter_code
_entity_poly.pdbx_strand_id
1 'polypeptide(L)'
;MAYNPRMSIIPNHQTQNRARKKEDEADAFMRLPDKEIVGCITDIGIPFSVADLQKPNPLQVQMIFEWFAELLLNATRETVEPAMRAAAEDICGEYSDVVPPDTRNLMGFYVSLRRLLLECGVADFSFNDLYKPSYDRLVKIFSYLINFVRFRESQTTVIDEHFNKAETTKARIESLYAENHDMEARLEEMKRTRRAREAQMREKTLRDEDLKKTLLDLRRNQERVAARLEEARLRKTALAARLEDRTAAKLATRQESAKLRPRR
;
A
#
# COMPACT_ATOMS: atom_id res chain seq x y z
N MET A 1 -50.73 -35.59 53.05
CA MET A 1 -49.79 -34.71 52.33
C MET A 1 -48.74 -35.60 51.69
N ALA A 2 -49.07 -36.29 50.60
CA ALA A 2 -48.99 -35.84 49.19
C ALA A 2 -47.54 -35.88 48.66
N TYR A 3 -47.23 -37.01 48.02
CA TYR A 3 -46.01 -37.36 47.31
C TYR A 3 -45.99 -36.63 45.96
N ASN A 4 -44.89 -35.96 45.60
CA ASN A 4 -44.76 -35.19 44.35
C ASN A 4 -44.00 -36.02 43.30
N PRO A 5 -44.63 -36.50 42.21
CA PRO A 5 -43.95 -37.22 41.15
C PRO A 5 -43.31 -36.23 40.16
N ARG A 6 -42.06 -36.50 39.77
CA ARG A 6 -41.35 -35.77 38.71
C ARG A 6 -42.14 -35.89 37.39
N MET A 7 -42.63 -34.76 36.88
CA MET A 7 -43.20 -34.63 35.54
C MET A 7 -42.10 -34.83 34.49
N SER A 8 -42.22 -35.90 33.70
CA SER A 8 -41.50 -36.06 32.43
C SER A 8 -42.10 -35.11 31.39
N ILE A 9 -41.31 -34.12 30.96
CA ILE A 9 -41.67 -33.24 29.86
C ILE A 9 -41.41 -34.00 28.56
N ILE A 10 -42.47 -34.55 27.96
CA ILE A 10 -42.45 -35.02 26.58
C ILE A 10 -42.47 -33.77 25.68
N PRO A 11 -41.52 -33.56 24.77
CA PRO A 11 -41.54 -32.41 23.86
C PRO A 11 -42.78 -32.45 22.96
N ASN A 12 -43.48 -31.33 22.92
CA ASN A 12 -44.77 -31.13 22.27
C ASN A 12 -44.69 -31.37 20.74
N HIS A 13 -45.44 -32.33 20.20
CA HIS A 13 -45.57 -32.59 18.76
C HIS A 13 -46.12 -31.39 17.95
N GLN A 14 -46.77 -30.41 18.61
CA GLN A 14 -47.34 -29.23 17.95
C GLN A 14 -46.30 -28.22 17.45
N THR A 15 -45.13 -28.09 18.09
CA THR A 15 -44.10 -27.13 17.66
C THR A 15 -43.36 -27.60 16.41
N GLN A 16 -43.12 -28.91 16.27
CA GLN A 16 -42.54 -29.49 15.05
C GLN A 16 -43.45 -29.33 13.83
N ASN A 17 -44.77 -29.51 13.98
CA ASN A 17 -45.70 -29.36 12.87
C ASN A 17 -45.78 -27.91 12.36
N ARG A 18 -45.63 -26.92 13.24
CA ARG A 18 -45.64 -25.50 12.84
C ARG A 18 -44.34 -25.08 12.14
N ALA A 19 -43.20 -25.64 12.54
CA ALA A 19 -41.91 -25.41 11.86
C ALA A 19 -41.91 -26.03 10.46
N ARG A 20 -42.32 -27.31 10.34
CA ARG A 20 -42.45 -27.98 9.03
C ARG A 20 -43.39 -27.24 8.07
N LYS A 21 -44.56 -26.82 8.55
CA LYS A 21 -45.50 -26.04 7.72
C LYS A 21 -44.90 -24.72 7.20
N LYS A 22 -44.06 -24.06 8.00
CA LYS A 22 -43.37 -22.81 7.59
C LYS A 22 -42.27 -23.08 6.56
N GLU A 23 -41.55 -24.18 6.70
CA GLU A 23 -40.55 -24.64 5.71
C GLU A 23 -41.23 -25.00 4.38
N ASP A 24 -42.37 -25.70 4.42
CA ASP A 24 -43.15 -26.07 3.23
C ASP A 24 -43.69 -24.84 2.48
N GLU A 25 -44.14 -23.80 3.20
CA GLU A 25 -44.60 -22.53 2.61
C GLU A 25 -43.44 -21.73 1.97
N ALA A 26 -42.27 -21.70 2.62
CA ALA A 26 -41.07 -21.08 2.06
C ALA A 26 -40.56 -21.84 0.82
N ASP A 27 -40.54 -23.17 0.87
CA ASP A 27 -40.19 -24.02 -0.26
C ASP A 27 -41.13 -23.82 -1.45
N ALA A 28 -42.43 -23.67 -1.21
CA ALA A 28 -43.40 -23.41 -2.26
C ALA A 28 -43.17 -22.05 -2.95
N PHE A 29 -42.79 -21.02 -2.19
CA PHE A 29 -42.48 -19.70 -2.74
C PHE A 29 -41.17 -19.70 -3.55
N MET A 30 -40.17 -20.47 -3.11
CA MET A 30 -38.86 -20.52 -3.75
C MET A 30 -38.80 -21.42 -4.98
N ARG A 31 -39.79 -22.31 -5.20
CA ARG A 31 -39.82 -23.22 -6.35
C ARG A 31 -40.09 -22.49 -7.66
N LEU A 32 -39.24 -22.74 -8.65
CA LEU A 32 -39.39 -22.26 -10.01
C LEU A 32 -40.09 -23.31 -10.89
N PRO A 33 -40.82 -22.89 -11.93
CA PRO A 33 -41.39 -23.82 -12.91
C PRO A 33 -40.29 -24.49 -13.74
N ASP A 34 -40.51 -25.75 -14.13
CA ASP A 34 -39.54 -26.57 -14.89
C ASP A 34 -38.95 -25.86 -16.10
N LYS A 35 -39.78 -25.16 -16.86
CA LYS A 35 -39.34 -24.43 -18.07
C LYS A 35 -38.35 -23.32 -17.75
N GLU A 36 -38.50 -22.68 -16.60
CA GLU A 36 -37.60 -21.61 -16.17
C GLU A 36 -36.28 -22.19 -15.66
N ILE A 37 -36.32 -23.27 -14.88
CA ILE A 37 -35.12 -23.99 -14.46
C ILE A 37 -34.33 -24.45 -15.68
N VAL A 38 -35.02 -25.05 -16.66
CA VAL A 38 -34.41 -25.52 -17.90
C VAL A 38 -33.85 -24.39 -18.73
N GLY A 39 -34.57 -23.26 -18.84
CA GLY A 39 -34.10 -22.06 -19.52
C GLY A 39 -32.80 -21.56 -18.90
N CYS A 40 -32.78 -21.33 -17.59
CA CYS A 40 -31.59 -20.85 -16.89
C CYS A 40 -30.41 -21.81 -17.03
N ILE A 41 -30.62 -23.13 -16.93
CA ILE A 41 -29.53 -24.10 -17.12
C ILE A 41 -29.05 -24.13 -18.58
N THR A 42 -29.93 -23.92 -19.55
CA THR A 42 -29.53 -23.84 -20.96
C THR A 42 -28.73 -22.57 -21.25
N ASP A 43 -29.08 -21.45 -20.60
CA ASP A 43 -28.41 -20.16 -20.75
C ASP A 43 -26.96 -20.19 -20.25
N ILE A 44 -26.62 -21.07 -19.30
CA ILE A 44 -25.21 -21.29 -18.88
C ILE A 44 -24.39 -22.10 -19.87
N GLY A 45 -25.00 -22.56 -20.98
CA GLY A 45 -24.34 -23.30 -22.06
C GLY A 45 -24.40 -24.83 -21.92
N ILE A 46 -25.15 -25.37 -20.95
CA ILE A 46 -25.35 -26.81 -20.80
C ILE A 46 -26.68 -27.19 -21.47
N PRO A 47 -26.69 -28.00 -22.54
CA PRO A 47 -27.94 -28.47 -23.14
C PRO A 47 -28.73 -29.25 -22.10
N PHE A 48 -29.91 -28.74 -21.74
CA PHE A 48 -30.77 -29.34 -20.73
C PHE A 48 -32.23 -29.19 -21.16
N SER A 49 -33.04 -30.23 -20.95
CA SER A 49 -34.45 -30.24 -21.33
C SER A 49 -35.35 -30.57 -20.15
N VAL A 50 -36.66 -30.34 -20.30
CA VAL A 50 -37.66 -30.74 -19.29
C VAL A 50 -37.65 -32.26 -19.08
N ALA A 51 -37.35 -33.04 -20.12
CA ALA A 51 -37.23 -34.49 -20.01
C ALA A 51 -36.01 -34.88 -19.16
N ASP A 52 -34.89 -34.16 -19.30
CA ASP A 52 -33.70 -34.37 -18.49
C ASP A 52 -33.94 -33.97 -17.03
N LEU A 53 -34.73 -32.92 -16.78
CA LEU A 53 -35.13 -32.57 -15.42
C LEU A 53 -36.02 -33.65 -14.78
N GLN A 54 -37.01 -34.16 -15.52
CA GLN A 54 -37.92 -35.21 -15.04
C GLN A 54 -37.23 -36.57 -14.85
N LYS A 55 -36.23 -36.86 -15.69
CA LYS A 55 -35.42 -38.08 -15.64
C LYS A 55 -33.93 -37.70 -15.60
N PRO A 56 -33.43 -37.26 -14.45
CA PRO A 56 -32.10 -36.70 -14.34
C PRO A 56 -31.00 -37.74 -14.54
N ASN A 57 -30.09 -37.40 -15.45
CA ASN A 57 -28.85 -38.12 -15.66
C ASN A 57 -27.81 -37.66 -14.62
N PRO A 58 -27.27 -38.56 -13.77
CA PRO A 58 -26.25 -38.22 -12.77
C PRO A 58 -25.06 -37.45 -13.33
N LEU A 59 -24.58 -37.81 -14.52
CA LEU A 59 -23.41 -37.16 -15.11
C LEU A 59 -23.70 -35.70 -15.49
N GLN A 60 -24.85 -35.45 -16.12
CA GLN A 60 -25.27 -34.11 -16.53
C GLN A 60 -25.53 -33.22 -15.30
N VAL A 61 -26.13 -33.80 -14.26
CA VAL A 61 -26.38 -33.11 -12.98
C VAL A 61 -25.06 -32.73 -12.29
N GLN A 62 -24.07 -33.61 -12.29
CA GLN A 62 -22.74 -33.31 -11.75
C GLN A 62 -22.08 -32.16 -12.50
N MET A 63 -22.14 -32.15 -13.84
CA MET A 63 -21.62 -31.04 -14.65
C MET A 63 -22.28 -29.70 -14.31
N ILE A 64 -23.60 -29.70 -14.10
CA ILE A 64 -24.34 -28.48 -13.71
C ILE A 64 -23.88 -27.99 -12.33
N PHE A 65 -23.75 -28.88 -11.35
CA PHE A 65 -23.26 -28.52 -10.03
C PHE A 65 -21.81 -28.05 -10.04
N GLU A 66 -20.96 -28.65 -10.87
CA GLU A 66 -19.56 -28.25 -11.04
C GLU A 66 -19.47 -26.83 -11.56
N TRP A 67 -20.27 -26.50 -12.58
CA TRP A 67 -20.36 -25.15 -13.11
C TRP A 67 -20.79 -24.13 -12.05
N PHE A 68 -21.81 -24.44 -11.24
CA PHE A 68 -22.25 -23.53 -10.18
C PHE A 68 -21.22 -23.36 -9.06
N ALA A 69 -20.50 -24.42 -8.70
CA ALA A 69 -19.42 -24.33 -7.73
C ALA A 69 -18.24 -23.50 -8.26
N GLU A 70 -17.92 -23.61 -9.54
CA GLU A 70 -16.91 -22.78 -10.19
C GLU A 70 -17.34 -21.31 -10.21
N LEU A 71 -18.58 -21.01 -10.62
CA LEU A 71 -19.10 -19.64 -10.68
C LEU A 71 -19.19 -18.94 -9.31
N LEU A 72 -19.62 -19.68 -8.28
CA LEU A 72 -19.97 -19.10 -6.98
C LEU A 72 -18.82 -19.20 -5.96
N LEU A 73 -17.97 -20.21 -6.07
CA LEU A 73 -16.89 -20.46 -5.10
C LEU A 73 -15.49 -20.43 -5.73
N ASN A 74 -15.36 -20.29 -7.05
CA ASN A 74 -14.10 -20.52 -7.78
C ASN A 74 -13.49 -21.90 -7.46
N ALA A 75 -14.36 -22.87 -7.16
CA ALA A 75 -13.96 -24.23 -6.84
C ALA A 75 -13.87 -25.03 -8.15
N THR A 76 -12.65 -25.29 -8.60
CA THR A 76 -12.35 -26.13 -9.76
C THR A 76 -11.60 -27.36 -9.29
N ARG A 77 -11.49 -28.38 -10.16
CA ARG A 77 -10.66 -29.55 -9.88
C ARG A 77 -9.23 -29.16 -9.50
N GLU A 78 -8.66 -28.15 -10.16
CA GLU A 78 -7.30 -27.66 -9.93
C GLU A 78 -7.13 -26.96 -8.58
N THR A 79 -8.16 -26.29 -8.06
CA THR A 79 -8.09 -25.65 -6.74
C THR A 79 -8.38 -26.62 -5.59
N VAL A 80 -9.23 -27.63 -5.83
CA VAL A 80 -9.60 -28.63 -4.82
C VAL A 80 -8.54 -29.72 -4.68
N GLU A 81 -7.94 -30.18 -5.78
CA GLU A 81 -7.03 -31.33 -5.76
C GLU A 81 -5.79 -31.15 -4.87
N PRO A 82 -5.05 -30.02 -4.90
CA PRO A 82 -3.89 -29.83 -4.04
C PRO A 82 -4.24 -29.87 -2.55
N ALA A 83 -5.35 -29.24 -2.17
CA ALA A 83 -5.83 -29.23 -0.78
C ALA A 83 -6.26 -30.64 -0.34
N MET A 84 -6.96 -31.38 -1.19
CA MET A 84 -7.39 -32.75 -0.90
C MET A 84 -6.22 -33.73 -0.86
N ARG A 85 -5.19 -33.54 -1.69
CA ARG A 85 -3.96 -34.34 -1.67
C ARG A 85 -3.20 -34.11 -0.37
N ALA A 86 -2.97 -32.85 0.01
CA ALA A 86 -2.30 -32.51 1.26
C ALA A 86 -3.05 -33.07 2.48
N ALA A 87 -4.39 -32.98 2.49
CA ALA A 87 -5.20 -33.57 3.56
C ALA A 87 -5.11 -35.10 3.62
N ALA A 88 -5.03 -35.78 2.47
CA ALA A 88 -4.86 -37.23 2.42
C ALA A 88 -3.48 -37.66 2.92
N GLU A 89 -2.42 -36.92 2.58
CA GLU A 89 -1.07 -37.14 3.09
C GLU A 89 -0.97 -36.91 4.59
N ASP A 90 -1.62 -35.88 5.13
CA ASP A 90 -1.62 -35.57 6.56
C ASP A 90 -2.38 -36.63 7.39
N ILE A 91 -3.53 -37.11 6.89
CA ILE A 91 -4.38 -38.08 7.62
C ILE A 91 -3.89 -39.52 7.45
N CYS A 92 -3.52 -39.91 6.22
CA CYS A 92 -3.21 -41.30 5.88
C CYS A 92 -1.71 -41.57 5.74
N GLY A 93 -0.84 -40.55 5.75
CA GLY A 93 0.60 -40.70 5.67
C GLY A 93 1.04 -41.50 4.44
N GLU A 94 1.79 -42.57 4.67
CA GLU A 94 2.28 -43.51 3.65
C GLU A 94 1.14 -44.26 2.92
N TYR A 95 -0.09 -44.21 3.43
CA TYR A 95 -1.28 -44.84 2.84
C TYR A 95 -2.19 -43.81 2.13
N SER A 96 -1.67 -42.64 1.74
CA SER A 96 -2.44 -41.59 1.07
C SER A 96 -3.10 -42.02 -0.24
N ASP A 97 -2.61 -43.08 -0.88
CA ASP A 97 -3.16 -43.68 -2.10
C ASP A 97 -4.34 -44.65 -1.87
N VAL A 98 -4.69 -44.95 -0.61
CA VAL A 98 -5.83 -45.84 -0.28
C VAL A 98 -7.15 -45.25 -0.80
N VAL A 99 -7.27 -43.93 -0.83
CA VAL A 99 -8.40 -43.23 -1.44
C VAL A 99 -7.99 -42.72 -2.82
N PRO A 100 -8.59 -43.23 -3.91
CA PRO A 100 -8.26 -42.77 -5.25
C PRO A 100 -8.40 -41.25 -5.40
N PRO A 101 -7.54 -40.60 -6.21
CA PRO A 101 -7.58 -39.15 -6.44
C PRO A 101 -8.95 -38.62 -6.83
N ASP A 102 -9.68 -39.35 -7.69
CA ASP A 102 -11.01 -38.94 -8.12
C ASP A 102 -12.03 -38.94 -6.97
N THR A 103 -11.97 -39.95 -6.09
CA THR A 103 -12.87 -40.06 -4.92
C THR A 103 -12.59 -38.94 -3.92
N ARG A 104 -11.32 -38.64 -3.60
CA ARG A 104 -10.99 -37.55 -2.67
C ARG A 104 -11.37 -36.18 -3.25
N ASN A 105 -11.14 -35.95 -4.53
CA ASN A 105 -11.47 -34.67 -5.18
C ASN A 105 -12.99 -34.46 -5.19
N LEU A 106 -13.77 -35.53 -5.47
CA LEU A 106 -15.21 -35.48 -5.38
C LEU A 106 -15.71 -35.20 -3.96
N MET A 107 -15.06 -35.76 -2.93
CA MET A 107 -15.39 -35.46 -1.53
C MET A 107 -15.10 -33.99 -1.18
N GLY A 108 -13.97 -33.45 -1.62
CA GLY A 108 -13.64 -32.04 -1.45
C GLY A 108 -14.66 -31.13 -2.13
N PHE A 109 -15.02 -31.47 -3.36
CA PHE A 109 -16.05 -30.78 -4.13
C PHE A 109 -17.42 -30.82 -3.44
N TYR A 110 -17.84 -31.99 -2.94
CA TYR A 110 -19.09 -32.14 -2.19
C TYR A 110 -19.14 -31.27 -0.94
N VAL A 111 -18.04 -31.16 -0.19
CA VAL A 111 -17.98 -30.29 1.00
C VAL A 111 -18.20 -28.83 0.61
N SER A 112 -17.58 -28.37 -0.48
CA SER A 112 -17.76 -27.01 -1.00
C SER A 112 -19.21 -26.76 -1.44
N LEU A 113 -19.79 -27.68 -2.22
CA LEU A 113 -21.21 -27.60 -2.62
C LEU A 113 -22.16 -27.59 -1.43
N ARG A 114 -21.92 -28.42 -0.42
CA ARG A 114 -22.78 -28.48 0.76
C ARG A 114 -22.75 -27.16 1.54
N ARG A 115 -21.59 -26.51 1.63
CA ARG A 115 -21.47 -25.18 2.24
C ARG A 115 -22.24 -24.14 1.44
N LEU A 116 -22.08 -24.12 0.11
CA LEU A 116 -22.84 -23.24 -0.77
C LEU A 116 -24.35 -23.44 -0.61
N LEU A 117 -24.81 -24.68 -0.72
CA LEU A 117 -26.23 -25.00 -0.64
C LEU A 117 -26.84 -24.68 0.73
N LEU A 118 -26.05 -24.78 1.80
CA LEU A 118 -26.46 -24.32 3.12
C LEU A 118 -26.73 -22.81 3.13
N GLU A 119 -25.86 -22.01 2.52
CA GLU A 119 -26.07 -20.56 2.35
C GLU A 119 -27.24 -20.24 1.42
N CYS A 120 -27.50 -21.07 0.41
CA CYS A 120 -28.70 -20.97 -0.41
C CYS A 120 -29.99 -21.34 0.35
N GLY A 121 -29.90 -22.01 1.51
CA GLY A 121 -31.07 -22.44 2.31
C GLY A 121 -31.44 -23.92 2.20
N VAL A 122 -30.61 -24.73 1.54
CA VAL A 122 -30.76 -26.20 1.44
C VAL A 122 -29.79 -26.89 2.40
N ALA A 123 -30.28 -27.26 3.60
CA ALA A 123 -29.44 -27.83 4.65
C ALA A 123 -29.20 -29.35 4.52
N ASP A 124 -30.04 -30.05 3.76
CA ASP A 124 -30.11 -31.51 3.67
C ASP A 124 -29.53 -32.07 2.36
N PHE A 125 -28.62 -31.33 1.70
CA PHE A 125 -27.92 -31.81 0.52
C PHE A 125 -27.11 -33.09 0.82
N SER A 126 -27.18 -34.06 -0.08
CA SER A 126 -26.64 -35.41 0.10
C SER A 126 -25.97 -35.94 -1.16
N PHE A 127 -25.13 -36.98 -1.04
CA PHE A 127 -24.54 -37.64 -2.21
C PHE A 127 -25.57 -38.27 -3.16
N ASN A 128 -26.77 -38.61 -2.67
CA ASN A 128 -27.82 -39.11 -3.54
C ASN A 128 -28.25 -38.06 -4.57
N ASP A 129 -28.14 -36.77 -4.26
CA ASP A 129 -28.46 -35.69 -5.19
C ASP A 129 -27.49 -35.63 -6.39
N LEU A 130 -26.30 -36.23 -6.26
CA LEU A 130 -25.30 -36.32 -7.32
C LEU A 130 -25.34 -37.66 -8.07
N TYR A 131 -25.56 -38.77 -7.37
CA TYR A 131 -25.47 -40.11 -7.95
C TYR A 131 -26.82 -40.73 -8.34
N LYS A 132 -27.88 -40.35 -7.63
CA LYS A 132 -29.25 -40.83 -7.85
C LYS A 132 -30.22 -39.65 -7.72
N PRO A 133 -30.03 -38.60 -8.53
CA PRO A 133 -30.87 -37.42 -8.44
C PRO A 133 -32.33 -37.79 -8.64
N SER A 134 -33.21 -37.17 -7.86
CA SER A 134 -34.66 -37.25 -8.06
C SER A 134 -35.18 -35.90 -8.55
N TYR A 135 -36.21 -35.95 -9.39
CA TYR A 135 -36.86 -34.76 -9.93
C TYR A 135 -37.23 -33.74 -8.84
N ASP A 136 -37.95 -34.18 -7.80
CA ASP A 136 -38.42 -33.27 -6.75
C ASP A 136 -37.29 -32.58 -5.98
N ARG A 137 -36.16 -33.29 -5.77
CA ARG A 137 -34.99 -32.74 -5.09
C ARG A 137 -34.23 -31.79 -5.98
N LEU A 138 -34.02 -32.12 -7.25
CA LEU A 138 -33.34 -31.22 -8.18
C LEU A 138 -34.12 -29.94 -8.43
N VAL A 139 -35.45 -30.03 -8.60
CA VAL A 139 -36.30 -28.84 -8.75
C VAL A 139 -36.12 -27.92 -7.54
N LYS A 140 -36.16 -28.46 -6.32
CA LYS A 140 -35.89 -27.67 -5.11
C LYS A 140 -34.50 -27.05 -5.16
N ILE A 141 -33.45 -27.87 -5.30
CA ILE A 141 -32.07 -27.41 -5.22
C ILE A 141 -31.76 -26.34 -6.29
N PHE A 142 -32.12 -26.60 -7.55
CA PHE A 142 -31.88 -25.65 -8.64
C PHE A 142 -32.69 -24.37 -8.47
N SER A 143 -33.94 -24.45 -8.00
CA SER A 143 -34.73 -23.23 -7.76
C SER A 143 -34.07 -22.32 -6.72
N TYR A 144 -33.63 -22.90 -5.59
CA TYR A 144 -32.93 -22.18 -4.55
C TYR A 144 -31.60 -21.58 -5.04
N LEU A 145 -30.86 -22.35 -5.83
CA LEU A 145 -29.55 -21.92 -6.34
C LEU A 145 -29.68 -20.83 -7.41
N ILE A 146 -30.64 -20.96 -8.34
CA ILE A 146 -30.94 -19.93 -9.36
C ILE A 146 -31.39 -18.63 -8.68
N ASN A 147 -32.27 -18.72 -7.67
CA ASN A 147 -32.70 -17.54 -6.92
C ASN A 147 -31.55 -16.89 -6.15
N PHE A 148 -30.62 -17.68 -5.61
CA PHE A 148 -29.41 -17.16 -4.98
C PHE A 148 -28.53 -16.40 -5.98
N VAL A 149 -28.30 -16.96 -7.17
CA VAL A 149 -27.54 -16.29 -8.24
C VAL A 149 -28.21 -14.98 -8.65
N ARG A 150 -29.53 -14.98 -8.88
CA ARG A 150 -30.30 -13.77 -9.20
C ARG A 150 -30.20 -12.71 -8.11
N PHE A 151 -30.28 -13.12 -6.85
CA PHE A 151 -30.10 -12.22 -5.72
C PHE A 151 -28.69 -11.62 -5.71
N ARG A 152 -27.65 -12.44 -5.87
CA ARG A 152 -26.27 -11.98 -5.97
C ARG A 152 -26.10 -10.96 -7.10
N GLU A 153 -26.61 -11.25 -8.29
CA GLU A 153 -26.55 -10.34 -9.45
C GLU A 153 -27.28 -9.02 -9.20
N SER A 154 -28.43 -9.05 -8.51
CA SER A 154 -29.16 -7.83 -8.15
C SER A 154 -28.39 -6.93 -7.17
N GLN A 155 -27.47 -7.52 -6.39
CA GLN A 155 -26.63 -6.80 -5.40
C GLN A 155 -25.28 -6.36 -5.96
N THR A 156 -24.91 -6.76 -7.19
CA THR A 156 -23.61 -6.44 -7.78
C THR A 156 -23.34 -4.93 -7.82
N THR A 157 -24.35 -4.10 -8.06
CA THR A 157 -24.20 -2.63 -8.07
C THR A 157 -23.80 -2.06 -6.72
N VAL A 158 -24.34 -2.61 -5.62
CA VAL A 158 -24.01 -2.21 -4.25
C VAL A 158 -22.60 -2.68 -3.89
N ILE A 159 -22.25 -3.92 -4.27
CA ILE A 159 -20.92 -4.48 -4.06
C ILE A 159 -19.86 -3.67 -4.83
N ASP A 160 -20.12 -3.34 -6.10
CA ASP A 160 -19.24 -2.53 -6.92
C ASP A 160 -19.05 -1.13 -6.35
N GLU A 161 -20.10 -0.51 -5.81
CA GLU A 161 -19.98 0.80 -5.15
C GLU A 161 -19.03 0.73 -3.95
N HIS A 162 -19.18 -0.28 -3.10
CA HIS A 162 -18.30 -0.46 -1.94
C HIS A 162 -16.87 -0.83 -2.33
N PHE A 163 -16.70 -1.68 -3.33
CA PHE A 163 -15.39 -2.06 -3.86
C PHE A 163 -14.67 -0.84 -4.45
N ASN A 164 -15.35 -0.05 -5.27
CA ASN A 164 -14.79 1.17 -5.85
C ASN A 164 -14.41 2.19 -4.77
N LYS A 165 -15.22 2.33 -3.71
CA LYS A 165 -14.86 3.19 -2.55
C LYS A 165 -13.59 2.69 -1.85
N ALA A 166 -13.46 1.38 -1.65
CA ALA A 166 -12.29 0.79 -1.02
C ALA A 166 -11.03 1.02 -1.88
N GLU A 167 -11.09 0.75 -3.18
CA GLU A 167 -9.97 0.98 -4.10
C GLU A 167 -9.60 2.47 -4.21
N THR A 168 -10.59 3.37 -4.28
CA THR A 168 -10.33 4.82 -4.28
C THR A 168 -9.63 5.26 -3.00
N THR A 169 -10.05 4.72 -1.85
CA THR A 169 -9.44 5.02 -0.55
C THR A 169 -8.00 4.50 -0.49
N LYS A 170 -7.77 3.27 -0.96
CA LYS A 170 -6.43 2.67 -1.04
C LYS A 170 -5.50 3.50 -1.94
N ALA A 171 -5.95 3.86 -3.15
CA ALA A 171 -5.18 4.71 -4.06
C ALA A 171 -4.87 6.09 -3.43
N ARG A 172 -5.81 6.66 -2.66
CA ARG A 172 -5.58 7.92 -1.94
C ARG A 172 -4.52 7.77 -0.85
N ILE A 173 -4.54 6.65 -0.11
CA ILE A 173 -3.53 6.33 0.90
C ILE A 173 -2.16 6.22 0.25
N GLU A 174 -2.03 5.44 -0.83
CA GLU A 174 -0.77 5.26 -1.56
C GLU A 174 -0.21 6.59 -2.08
N SER A 175 -1.07 7.43 -2.66
CA SER A 175 -0.70 8.79 -3.11
C SER A 175 -0.19 9.65 -1.97
N LEU A 176 -0.89 9.68 -0.82
CA LEU A 176 -0.46 10.47 0.34
C LEU A 176 0.85 9.95 0.94
N TYR A 177 1.08 8.63 0.96
CA TYR A 177 2.34 8.06 1.40
C TYR A 177 3.50 8.47 0.50
N ALA A 178 3.32 8.40 -0.82
CA ALA A 178 4.32 8.85 -1.77
C ALA A 178 4.63 10.35 -1.63
N GLU A 179 3.59 11.17 -1.48
CA GLU A 179 3.74 12.62 -1.33
C GLU A 179 4.46 12.98 -0.02
N ASN A 180 4.14 12.29 1.07
CA ASN A 180 4.81 12.48 2.36
C ASN A 180 6.29 12.10 2.29
N HIS A 181 6.61 10.95 1.68
CA HIS A 181 7.98 10.52 1.46
C HIS A 181 8.78 11.55 0.64
N ASP A 182 8.19 12.10 -0.43
CA ASP A 182 8.82 13.15 -1.23
C ASP A 182 9.03 14.44 -0.43
N MET A 183 8.06 14.84 0.40
CA MET A 183 8.20 16.00 1.27
C MET A 183 9.29 15.82 2.33
N GLU A 184 9.40 14.62 2.92
CA GLU A 184 10.47 14.27 3.86
C GLU A 184 11.84 14.34 3.18
N ALA A 185 11.97 13.81 1.97
CA ALA A 185 13.20 13.89 1.19
C ALA A 185 13.61 15.36 0.91
N ARG A 186 12.66 16.20 0.50
CA ARG A 186 12.88 17.65 0.28
C ARG A 186 13.26 18.38 1.56
N LEU A 187 12.64 18.02 2.69
CA LEU A 187 12.98 18.59 4.00
C LEU A 187 14.42 18.25 4.40
N GLU A 188 14.84 17.00 4.20
CA GLU A 188 16.22 16.59 4.48
C GLU A 188 17.23 17.28 3.56
N GLU A 189 16.91 17.43 2.28
CA GLU A 189 17.74 18.21 1.35
C GLU A 189 17.88 19.67 1.82
N MET A 190 16.77 20.35 2.13
CA MET A 190 16.78 21.72 2.64
C MET A 190 17.59 21.85 3.93
N LYS A 191 17.49 20.90 4.86
CA LYS A 191 18.30 20.88 6.09
C LYS A 191 19.79 20.76 5.77
N ARG A 192 20.18 19.89 4.82
CA ARG A 192 21.57 19.73 4.38
C ARG A 192 22.09 21.01 3.73
N THR A 193 21.33 21.61 2.81
CA THR A 193 21.69 22.87 2.16
C THR A 193 21.84 24.01 3.18
N ARG A 194 20.92 24.10 4.15
CA ARG A 194 20.99 25.09 5.22
C ARG A 194 22.26 24.93 6.05
N ARG A 195 22.59 23.72 6.50
CA ARG A 195 23.83 23.45 7.26
C ARG A 195 25.07 23.83 6.47
N ALA A 196 25.12 23.48 5.17
CA ALA A 196 26.23 23.83 4.30
C ALA A 196 26.38 25.36 4.14
N ARG A 197 25.26 26.07 3.92
CA ARG A 197 25.26 27.55 3.83
C ARG A 197 25.67 28.22 5.13
N GLU A 198 25.19 27.72 6.27
CA GLU A 198 25.57 28.25 7.59
C GLU A 198 27.08 28.06 7.84
N ALA A 199 27.66 26.92 7.46
CA ALA A 199 29.11 26.70 7.54
C ALA A 199 29.90 27.68 6.65
N GLN A 200 29.48 27.86 5.40
CA GLN A 200 30.12 28.83 4.48
C GLN A 200 29.99 30.27 4.97
N MET A 201 28.84 30.65 5.52
CA MET A 201 28.66 31.98 6.12
C MET A 201 29.62 32.19 7.29
N ARG A 202 29.75 31.22 8.20
CA ARG A 202 30.68 31.31 9.34
C ARG A 202 32.13 31.48 8.89
N GLU A 203 32.56 30.72 7.87
CA GLU A 203 33.90 30.85 7.31
C GLU A 203 34.14 32.25 6.72
N LYS A 204 33.18 32.75 5.92
CA LYS A 204 33.25 34.11 5.37
C LYS A 204 33.28 35.18 6.46
N THR A 205 32.47 35.06 7.50
CA THR A 205 32.47 36.03 8.60
C THR A 205 33.80 36.04 9.35
N LEU A 206 34.42 34.88 9.58
CA LEU A 206 35.75 34.81 10.22
C LEU A 206 36.82 35.45 9.33
N ARG A 207 36.76 35.21 8.03
CA ARG A 207 37.69 35.82 7.06
C ARG A 207 37.51 37.33 6.97
N ASP A 208 36.27 37.82 7.01
CA ASP A 208 35.97 39.26 7.03
C ASP A 208 36.49 39.92 8.32
N GLU A 209 36.37 39.25 9.46
CA GLU A 209 36.93 39.73 10.72
C GLU A 209 38.46 39.80 10.68
N ASP A 210 39.11 38.78 10.12
CA ASP A 210 40.57 38.76 9.96
C ASP A 210 41.06 39.86 9.01
N LEU A 211 40.39 40.03 7.87
CA LEU A 211 40.65 41.11 6.91
C LEU A 211 40.47 42.50 7.54
N LYS A 212 39.46 42.68 8.38
CA LYS A 212 39.26 43.94 9.13
C LYS A 212 40.43 44.22 10.07
N LYS A 213 40.95 43.20 10.78
CA LYS A 213 42.12 43.35 11.64
C LYS A 213 43.36 43.73 10.84
N THR A 214 43.62 43.02 9.73
CA THR A 214 44.77 43.33 8.86
C THR A 214 44.67 44.74 8.26
N LEU A 215 43.47 45.17 7.85
CA LEU A 215 43.25 46.53 7.36
C LEU A 215 43.56 47.60 8.42
N LEU A 216 43.15 47.37 9.67
CA LEU A 216 43.46 48.28 10.77
C LEU A 216 44.96 48.35 11.05
N ASP A 217 45.65 47.22 11.04
CA ASP A 217 47.10 47.17 11.26
C ASP A 217 47.88 47.80 10.10
N LEU A 218 47.48 47.55 8.86
CA LEU A 218 48.05 48.21 7.68
C LEU A 218 47.86 49.71 7.73
N ARG A 219 46.68 50.20 8.15
CA ARG A 219 46.41 51.62 8.32
C ARG A 219 47.33 52.25 9.38
N ARG A 220 47.48 51.62 10.54
CA ARG A 220 48.43 52.05 11.59
C ARG A 220 49.87 52.08 11.09
N ASN A 221 50.27 51.09 10.30
CA ASN A 221 51.61 51.04 9.70
C ASN A 221 51.79 52.13 8.65
N GLN A 222 50.78 52.39 7.81
CA GLN A 222 50.78 53.48 6.85
C GLN A 222 50.93 54.84 7.53
N GLU A 223 50.20 55.09 8.62
CA GLU A 223 50.32 56.30 9.45
C GLU A 223 51.73 56.45 10.03
N ARG A 224 52.33 55.37 10.56
CA ARG A 224 53.72 55.37 11.04
C ARG A 224 54.73 55.69 9.94
N VAL A 225 54.58 55.08 8.76
CA VAL A 225 55.49 55.30 7.62
C VAL A 225 55.34 56.74 7.11
N ALA A 226 54.11 57.26 7.03
CA ALA A 226 53.86 58.65 6.65
C ALA A 226 54.52 59.63 7.63
N ALA A 227 54.40 59.40 8.94
CA ALA A 227 55.07 60.22 9.96
C ALA A 227 56.60 60.19 9.82
N ARG A 228 57.19 59.01 9.61
CA ARG A 228 58.64 58.86 9.36
C ARG A 228 59.08 59.55 8.08
N LEU A 229 58.27 59.50 7.03
CA LEU A 229 58.55 60.18 5.76
C LEU A 229 58.57 61.69 5.94
N GLU A 230 57.60 62.26 6.67
CA GLU A 230 57.57 63.68 6.99
C GLU A 230 58.77 64.10 7.84
N GLU A 231 59.13 63.31 8.86
CA GLU A 231 60.34 63.57 9.65
C GLU A 231 61.61 63.53 8.78
N ALA A 232 61.73 62.55 7.88
CA ALA A 232 62.86 62.46 6.95
C ALA A 232 62.91 63.64 5.98
N ARG A 233 61.75 64.12 5.51
CA ARG A 233 61.65 65.34 4.68
C ARG A 233 62.14 66.57 5.43
N LEU A 234 61.68 66.78 6.66
CA LEU A 234 62.13 67.89 7.51
C LEU A 234 63.63 67.83 7.80
N ARG A 235 64.18 66.64 8.08
CA ARG A 235 65.62 66.46 8.26
C ARG A 235 66.40 66.75 6.97
N LYS A 236 65.89 66.32 5.81
CA LYS A 236 66.50 66.60 4.51
C LYS A 236 66.52 68.09 4.22
N THR A 237 65.42 68.81 4.43
CA THR A 237 65.37 70.27 4.22
C THR A 237 66.31 71.00 5.17
N ALA A 238 66.37 70.61 6.45
CA ALA A 238 67.31 71.17 7.41
C ALA A 238 68.79 70.92 7.04
N LEU A 239 69.12 69.71 6.56
CA LEU A 239 70.46 69.39 6.07
C LEU A 239 70.81 70.15 4.80
N ALA A 240 69.85 70.33 3.88
CA ALA A 240 70.03 71.12 2.67
C ALA A 240 70.32 72.60 3.00
N ALA A 241 69.54 73.20 3.91
CA ALA A 241 69.79 74.57 4.40
C ALA A 241 71.18 74.70 5.05
N ARG A 242 71.57 73.74 5.91
CA ARG A 242 72.93 73.71 6.49
C ARG A 242 74.03 73.59 5.42
N LEU A 243 73.80 72.82 4.36
CA LEU A 243 74.72 72.70 3.23
C LEU A 243 74.84 74.03 2.49
N GLU A 244 73.71 74.68 2.19
CA GLU A 244 73.68 76.03 1.58
C GLU A 244 74.45 77.04 2.43
N ASP A 245 74.16 77.14 3.73
CA ASP A 245 74.87 78.03 4.66
C ASP A 245 76.39 77.77 4.66
N ARG A 246 76.80 76.50 4.72
CA ARG A 246 78.23 76.12 4.68
C ARG A 246 78.87 76.44 3.33
N THR A 247 78.15 76.26 2.23
CA THR A 247 78.66 76.64 0.90
C THR A 247 78.80 78.15 0.74
N ALA A 248 77.83 78.93 1.24
CA ALA A 248 77.89 80.39 1.27
C ALA A 248 79.07 80.87 2.13
N ALA A 249 79.23 80.31 3.34
CA ALA A 249 80.36 80.62 4.22
C ALA A 249 81.71 80.26 3.58
N LYS A 250 81.81 79.11 2.88
CA LYS A 250 83.01 78.70 2.13
C LYS A 250 83.28 79.63 0.95
N LEU A 251 82.25 80.09 0.25
CA LEU A 251 82.40 81.05 -0.84
C LEU A 251 82.88 82.41 -0.31
N ALA A 252 82.33 82.88 0.81
CA ALA A 252 82.75 84.11 1.47
C ALA A 252 84.23 84.05 1.90
N THR A 253 84.65 82.98 2.60
CA THR A 253 86.07 82.77 2.95
C THR A 253 86.97 82.62 1.71
N ARG A 254 86.47 82.04 0.62
CA ARG A 254 87.20 81.99 -0.67
C ARG A 254 87.33 83.37 -1.32
N GLN A 255 86.31 84.22 -1.24
CA GLN A 255 86.36 85.60 -1.73
C GLN A 255 87.29 86.47 -0.88
N GLU A 256 87.26 86.32 0.45
CA GLU A 256 88.18 86.98 1.37
C GLU A 256 89.64 86.56 1.12
N SER A 257 89.90 85.26 0.94
CA SER A 257 91.24 84.77 0.57
C SER A 257 91.67 85.19 -0.84
N ALA A 258 90.74 85.42 -1.78
CA ALA A 258 91.04 85.99 -3.09
C ALA A 258 91.36 87.50 -3.03
N LYS A 259 90.74 88.26 -2.11
CA LYS A 259 91.09 89.67 -1.84
C LYS A 259 92.48 89.82 -1.20
N LEU A 260 92.92 88.80 -0.45
CA LEU A 260 94.25 88.71 0.13
C LEU A 260 95.32 88.19 -0.85
N ARG A 261 94.97 87.88 -2.11
CA ARG A 261 95.95 87.58 -3.16
C ARG A 261 96.45 88.88 -3.79
N PRO A 262 97.74 89.23 -3.65
CA PRO A 262 98.30 90.40 -4.30
C PRO A 262 98.35 90.16 -5.81
N ARG A 263 97.70 91.02 -6.59
CA ARG A 263 98.05 91.17 -7.99
C ARG A 263 99.24 92.14 -8.07
N ARG A 264 100.32 91.58 -8.60
CA ARG A 264 101.49 92.27 -9.17
C ARG A 264 101.09 93.37 -10.14
#